data_AF-A0AAE5CNB9-F1
#
_entry.id   AF-A0AAE5CNB9-F1
#
_cell.length_a   1.000
_cell.length_b   1.000
_cell.length_c   1.000
_cell.angle_alpha   90.00
_cell.angle_beta   90.00
_cell.angle_gamma   90.00
#
_symmetry.space_group_name_H-M   'P 1'
#
loop_
_entity.id
_entity.type
_entity.pdbx_description
1 polymer ?
#
loop_
_entity_poly.entity_id
_entity_poly.type
_entity_poly.pdbx_seq_one_letter_code
_entity_poly.pdbx_strand_id
1 'polypeptide(L)'
;MEECPGVRVKLIGRLKNTKTAFHVDIGIGDVVVPKPVARAFPTQLEGFMEPVVLSYPLESIVSEKLDAVVSRGELTSRMKDFYDLHYLAPHCQFRCTGTAGGHLSDVSTSGYSYREAHGGCGEAPR
;
A
#
# COMPACT_ATOMS: atom_id res chain seq x y z
N MET A 1 -7.75 24.97 -14.75
CA MET A 1 -7.85 24.52 -13.35
C MET A 1 -6.42 24.21 -12.97
N GLU A 2 -5.78 25.06 -12.17
CA GLU A 2 -4.34 24.91 -11.87
C GLU A 2 -4.14 23.64 -11.05
N GLU A 3 -3.37 22.73 -11.60
CA GLU A 3 -2.89 21.53 -10.94
C GLU A 3 -1.84 21.99 -9.91
N CYS A 4 -2.19 21.96 -8.61
CA CYS A 4 -1.23 22.33 -7.58
C CYS A 4 -0.07 21.33 -7.61
N PRO A 5 1.18 21.75 -7.87
CA PRO A 5 2.31 20.84 -7.81
C PRO A 5 2.43 20.30 -6.38
N GLY A 6 2.46 18.97 -6.25
CA GLY A 6 2.53 18.29 -4.96
C GLY A 6 3.68 18.82 -4.08
N VAL A 7 3.48 18.84 -2.76
CA VAL A 7 4.42 19.41 -1.81
C VAL A 7 5.24 18.31 -1.15
N ARG A 8 6.57 18.39 -1.22
CA ARG A 8 7.47 17.50 -0.47
C ARG A 8 8.05 18.22 0.75
N VAL A 9 7.79 17.67 1.93
CA VAL A 9 8.33 18.17 3.20
C VAL A 9 9.47 17.27 3.66
N LYS A 10 10.57 17.87 4.12
CA LYS A 10 11.68 17.15 4.76
C LYS A 10 11.56 17.29 6.28
N LEU A 11 11.53 16.17 6.98
CA LEU A 11 11.43 16.09 8.43
C LEU A 11 12.71 15.46 9.00
N ILE A 12 13.09 15.87 10.20
CA ILE A 12 14.23 15.30 10.92
C ILE A 12 13.69 14.69 12.21
N GLY A 13 13.56 13.36 12.21
CA GLY A 13 13.26 12.58 13.40
C GLY A 13 14.49 12.46 14.29
N ARG A 14 14.30 12.52 15.61
CA ARG A 14 15.36 12.27 16.60
C ARG A 14 14.99 11.04 17.41
N LEU A 15 15.87 10.04 17.39
CA LEU A 15 15.76 8.86 18.24
C LEU A 15 17.02 8.77 19.10
N LYS A 16 16.88 9.04 20.41
CA LYS A 16 18.00 9.23 21.33
C LYS A 16 19.03 10.23 20.75
N ASN A 17 20.26 9.78 20.48
CA ASN A 17 21.33 10.61 19.91
C ASN A 17 21.39 10.58 18.38
N THR A 18 20.53 9.79 17.71
CA THR A 18 20.51 9.65 16.25
C THR A 18 19.51 10.62 15.62
N LYS A 19 19.93 11.28 14.53
CA LYS A 19 19.07 12.13 13.70
C LYS A 19 18.80 11.42 12.37
N THR A 20 17.55 11.10 12.09
CA THR A 20 17.12 10.44 10.86
C THR A 20 16.25 11.39 10.05
N ALA A 21 16.71 11.76 8.87
CA ALA A 21 15.91 12.57 7.95
C ALA A 21 14.94 11.67 7.17
N PHE A 22 13.68 12.07 7.05
CA PHE A 22 12.69 11.42 6.20
C PHE A 22 11.88 12.46 5.42
N HIS A 23 11.27 12.01 4.33
CA HIS A 23 10.50 12.86 3.42
C HIS A 23 9.03 12.46 3.48
N VAL A 24 8.14 13.44 3.38
CA VAL A 24 6.70 13.25 3.25
C VAL A 24 6.26 13.98 1.98
N ASP A 25 5.67 13.23 1.05
CA ASP A 25 5.09 13.75 -0.18
C ASP A 25 3.58 13.97 0.04
N ILE A 26 3.09 15.16 -0.29
CA ILE A 26 1.69 15.56 -0.17
C ILE A 26 1.15 15.82 -1.58
N GLY A 27 0.33 14.90 -2.08
CA GLY A 27 -0.47 15.10 -3.29
C GLY A 27 -1.75 15.88 -2.98
N ILE A 28 -2.12 16.81 -3.86
CA ILE A 28 -3.36 17.60 -3.75
C ILE A 28 -4.22 17.27 -4.96
N GLY A 29 -5.50 16.94 -4.72
CA GLY A 29 -6.49 16.73 -5.79
C GLY A 29 -6.77 15.27 -6.15
N ASP A 30 -6.08 14.32 -5.54
CA ASP A 30 -6.34 12.89 -5.76
C ASP A 30 -7.61 12.44 -5.03
N VAL A 31 -8.60 12.01 -5.82
CA VAL A 31 -9.83 11.42 -5.27
C VAL A 31 -9.57 9.95 -4.96
N VAL A 32 -9.57 9.61 -3.67
CA VAL A 32 -9.37 8.22 -3.24
C VAL A 32 -10.67 7.43 -3.38
N VAL A 33 -10.70 6.51 -4.34
CA VAL A 33 -11.81 5.58 -4.58
C VAL A 33 -11.27 4.15 -4.63
N PRO A 34 -11.81 3.20 -3.85
CA PRO A 34 -12.82 3.34 -2.78
C PRO A 34 -12.35 4.20 -1.59
N LYS A 35 -13.21 4.41 -0.59
CA LYS A 35 -12.89 5.23 0.60
C LYS A 35 -11.62 4.73 1.31
N PRO A 36 -10.76 5.62 1.85
CA PRO A 36 -9.59 5.23 2.62
C PRO A 36 -9.95 4.29 3.79
N VAL A 37 -9.06 3.33 4.07
CA VAL A 37 -9.22 2.34 5.14
C VAL A 37 -8.26 2.66 6.28
N ALA A 38 -8.79 2.81 7.49
CA ALA A 38 -7.98 2.94 8.69
C ALA A 38 -7.30 1.60 9.01
N ARG A 39 -5.97 1.61 9.14
CA ARG A 39 -5.18 0.44 9.51
C ARG A 39 -4.29 0.78 10.70
N ALA A 40 -4.28 -0.11 11.69
CA ALA A 40 -3.30 -0.07 12.76
C ALA A 40 -1.96 -0.60 12.23
N PHE A 41 -0.89 0.17 12.46
CA PHE A 41 0.45 -0.27 12.15
C PHE A 41 1.11 -0.84 13.40
N PRO A 42 1.69 -2.05 13.31
CA PRO A 42 2.37 -2.67 14.45
C PRO A 42 3.59 -1.84 14.82
N THR A 43 3.77 -1.59 16.12
CA THR A 43 4.93 -0.86 16.62
C THR A 43 6.14 -1.79 16.67
N GLN A 44 7.27 -1.37 16.10
CA GLN A 44 8.53 -2.13 16.17
C GLN A 44 9.16 -2.12 17.57
N LEU A 45 8.73 -1.20 18.44
CA LEU A 45 9.23 -1.05 19.80
C LEU A 45 8.12 -1.39 20.78
N GLU A 46 8.44 -2.22 21.76
CA GLU A 46 7.52 -2.56 22.85
C GLU A 46 7.15 -1.32 23.68
N GLY A 47 5.91 -1.29 24.19
CA GLY A 47 5.41 -0.21 25.05
C GLY A 47 4.89 1.04 24.33
N PHE A 48 4.79 1.01 23.00
CA PHE A 48 4.15 2.07 22.22
C PHE A 48 2.76 1.65 21.74
N MET A 49 1.84 2.61 21.64
CA MET A 49 0.52 2.35 21.07
C MET A 49 0.61 2.22 19.55
N GLU A 50 -0.14 1.28 18.98
CA GLU A 50 -0.24 1.12 17.53
C GLU A 50 -0.82 2.38 16.88
N PRO A 51 -0.06 3.08 16.01
CA PRO A 51 -0.60 4.22 15.28
C PRO A 51 -1.64 3.73 14.26
N VAL A 52 -2.78 4.41 14.22
CA VAL A 52 -3.81 4.20 13.20
C VAL A 52 -3.56 5.19 12.06
N VAL A 53 -3.36 4.66 10.86
CA VAL A 53 -3.09 5.44 9.65
C VAL A 53 -4.16 5.14 8.60
N LEU A 54 -4.63 6.19 7.92
CA LEU A 54 -5.49 6.02 6.75
C LEU A 54 -4.64 5.56 5.57
N SER A 55 -5.03 4.43 4.99
CA SER A 55 -4.34 3.81 3.87
C SER A 55 -5.26 3.68 2.68
N TYR A 56 -4.67 3.68 1.49
CA TYR A 56 -5.39 3.33 0.27
C TYR A 56 -5.93 1.90 0.37
N PRO A 57 -7.14 1.64 -0.13
CA PRO A 57 -7.63 0.28 -0.33
C PRO A 57 -6.64 -0.56 -1.15
N LEU A 58 -6.56 -1.87 -0.89
CA LEU A 58 -5.62 -2.74 -1.61
C LEU A 58 -5.94 -2.76 -3.10
N GLU A 59 -7.22 -2.66 -3.43
CA GLU A 59 -7.77 -2.65 -4.77
C GLU A 59 -7.21 -1.47 -5.57
N SER A 60 -7.26 -0.25 -5.02
CA SER A 60 -6.72 0.95 -5.66
C SER A 60 -5.21 0.83 -5.86
N ILE A 61 -4.48 0.28 -4.87
CA ILE A 61 -3.03 0.08 -4.97
C ILE A 61 -2.69 -0.90 -6.10
N VAL A 62 -3.40 -2.02 -6.21
CA VAL A 62 -3.15 -3.00 -7.26
C VAL A 62 -3.53 -2.44 -8.63
N SER A 63 -4.66 -1.73 -8.75
CA SER A 63 -5.06 -1.06 -9.99
C SER A 63 -4.01 -0.05 -10.48
N GLU A 64 -3.49 0.79 -9.59
CA GLU A 64 -2.45 1.77 -9.92
C GLU A 64 -1.14 1.08 -10.35
N LYS A 65 -0.72 0.03 -9.63
CA LYS A 65 0.49 -0.73 -9.99
C LYS A 65 0.34 -1.45 -11.33
N LEU A 66 -0.82 -2.05 -11.60
CA LEU A 66 -1.10 -2.70 -12.88
C LEU A 66 -1.11 -1.69 -14.03
N ASP A 67 -1.78 -0.55 -13.86
CA ASP A 67 -1.81 0.52 -14.87
C ASP A 67 -0.39 1.07 -15.15
N ALA A 68 0.42 1.25 -14.11
CA ALA A 68 1.82 1.65 -14.26
C ALA A 68 2.69 0.61 -14.99
N VAL A 69 2.44 -0.70 -14.79
CA VAL A 69 3.15 -1.76 -15.50
C VAL A 69 2.70 -1.85 -16.95
N VAL A 70 1.40 -1.79 -17.23
CA VAL A 70 0.84 -1.84 -18.59
C VAL A 70 1.26 -0.61 -19.40
N SER A 71 1.19 0.58 -18.82
CA SER A 71 1.57 1.83 -19.51
C SER A 71 3.06 1.92 -19.85
N ARG A 72 3.95 1.25 -19.09
CA ARG A 72 5.41 1.31 -19.28
C ARG A 72 6.00 0.15 -20.10
N GLY A 73 5.23 -0.91 -20.35
CA GLY A 73 5.60 -2.01 -21.27
C GLY A 73 6.92 -2.71 -20.93
N GLU A 74 7.64 -3.18 -21.95
CA GLU A 74 8.83 -4.05 -21.82
C GLU A 74 10.13 -3.32 -21.42
N LEU A 75 10.09 -2.00 -21.21
CA LEU A 75 11.29 -1.16 -20.97
C LEU A 75 11.52 -0.79 -19.49
N THR A 76 10.78 -1.37 -18.55
CA THR A 76 10.85 -0.95 -17.14
C THR A 76 11.93 -1.69 -16.35
N SER A 77 12.89 -0.93 -15.81
CA SER A 77 13.90 -1.38 -14.85
C SER A 77 13.39 -1.51 -13.40
N ARG A 78 12.07 -1.36 -13.17
CA ARG A 78 11.45 -1.36 -11.84
C ARG A 78 10.91 -2.75 -11.49
N MET A 79 11.78 -3.75 -11.43
CA MET A 79 11.43 -5.13 -11.04
C MET A 79 10.65 -5.21 -9.71
N LYS A 80 10.77 -4.20 -8.84
CA LYS A 80 10.00 -4.09 -7.61
C LYS A 80 8.48 -4.09 -7.83
N ASP A 81 7.99 -3.47 -8.90
CA ASP A 81 6.54 -3.39 -9.15
C ASP A 81 5.95 -4.78 -9.44
N PHE A 82 6.70 -5.66 -10.11
CA PHE A 82 6.32 -7.07 -10.32
C PHE A 82 6.33 -7.87 -9.02
N TYR A 83 7.33 -7.64 -8.15
CA TYR A 83 7.37 -8.28 -6.83
C TYR A 83 6.20 -7.82 -5.96
N ASP A 84 5.90 -6.53 -5.94
CA ASP A 84 4.78 -5.97 -5.19
C ASP A 84 3.46 -6.56 -5.69
N LEU A 85 3.25 -6.70 -7.00
CA LEU A 85 2.06 -7.35 -7.56
C LEU A 85 1.97 -8.83 -7.19
N HIS A 86 3.07 -9.58 -7.31
CA HIS A 86 3.11 -10.98 -6.89
C HIS A 86 2.78 -11.14 -5.40
N TYR A 87 3.28 -10.23 -4.57
CA TYR A 87 3.01 -10.22 -3.13
C TYR A 87 1.57 -9.82 -2.80
N LEU A 88 1.00 -8.86 -3.52
CA LEU A 88 -0.36 -8.36 -3.27
C LEU A 88 -1.46 -9.24 -3.88
N ALA A 89 -1.17 -10.00 -4.95
CA ALA A 89 -2.15 -10.81 -5.66
C ALA A 89 -2.92 -11.81 -4.79
N PRO A 90 -2.30 -12.57 -3.86
CA PRO A 90 -3.01 -13.48 -2.97
C PRO A 90 -3.99 -12.78 -2.00
N HIS A 91 -3.79 -11.49 -1.77
CA HIS A 91 -4.54 -10.70 -0.80
C HIS A 91 -5.67 -9.88 -1.43
N CYS A 92 -5.76 -9.86 -2.76
CA CYS A 92 -6.81 -9.19 -3.50
C CYS A 92 -7.71 -10.23 -4.17
N GLN A 93 -8.97 -10.34 -3.71
CA GLN A 93 -9.97 -11.15 -4.41
C GLN A 93 -10.66 -10.29 -5.47
N PHE A 94 -10.23 -10.44 -6.72
CA PHE A 94 -10.91 -9.80 -7.85
C PHE A 94 -12.24 -10.47 -8.12
N ARG A 95 -13.33 -9.85 -7.67
CA ARG A 95 -14.68 -10.26 -8.05
C ARG A 95 -15.04 -9.55 -9.36
N CYS A 96 -14.98 -10.26 -10.49
CA CYS A 96 -15.57 -9.78 -11.71
C CYS A 96 -17.10 -9.93 -11.64
N THR A 97 -17.81 -8.90 -11.20
CA THR A 97 -19.27 -8.83 -11.40
C THR A 97 -19.53 -8.38 -12.83
N GLY A 98 -19.71 -9.37 -13.73
CA GLY A 98 -20.10 -9.12 -15.11
C GLY A 98 -21.53 -8.60 -15.19
N THR A 99 -21.70 -7.28 -15.12
CA THR A 99 -22.93 -6.59 -15.53
C THR A 99 -22.57 -5.65 -16.67
N ALA A 100 -23.29 -5.72 -17.78
CA ALA A 100 -23.04 -4.99 -19.03
C ALA A 100 -23.27 -3.46 -18.94
N GLY A 101 -23.12 -2.87 -17.75
CA GLY A 101 -23.16 -1.43 -17.48
C GLY A 101 -22.17 -1.12 -16.37
N GLY A 102 -21.10 -0.40 -16.71
CA GLY A 102 -19.93 -0.23 -15.85
C GLY A 102 -20.18 0.57 -14.58
N HIS A 103 -20.15 -0.12 -13.43
CA HIS A 103 -19.72 0.47 -12.17
C HIS A 103 -19.12 -0.62 -11.27
N LEU A 104 -17.79 -0.69 -11.19
CA LEU A 104 -17.08 -1.54 -10.23
C LEU A 104 -17.37 -1.00 -8.82
N SER A 105 -18.40 -1.52 -8.15
CA SER A 105 -18.81 -1.03 -6.84
C SER A 105 -18.42 -1.97 -5.69
N ASP A 106 -18.28 -3.27 -5.94
CA ASP A 106 -18.16 -4.23 -4.84
C ASP A 106 -17.01 -5.24 -5.04
N VAL A 107 -15.84 -4.87 -4.51
CA VAL A 107 -14.72 -5.79 -4.30
C VAL A 107 -14.59 -6.00 -2.79
N SER A 108 -14.84 -7.23 -2.34
CA SER A 108 -14.83 -7.59 -0.92
C SER A 108 -13.40 -7.94 -0.48
N THR A 109 -12.79 -7.12 0.37
CA THR A 109 -11.49 -7.41 0.97
C THR A 109 -11.65 -8.47 2.07
N SER A 110 -11.04 -9.66 1.89
CA SER A 110 -10.86 -10.60 3.00
C SER A 110 -9.91 -9.96 4.01
N GLY A 111 -10.38 -9.75 5.25
CA GLY A 111 -9.71 -8.98 6.30
C GLY A 111 -8.21 -9.29 6.44
N TYR A 112 -7.39 -8.26 6.25
CA TYR A 112 -5.95 -8.31 6.41
C TYR A 112 -5.59 -8.05 7.87
N SER A 113 -5.29 -9.11 8.63
CA SER A 113 -4.68 -8.98 9.95
C SER A 113 -3.17 -9.18 9.84
N TYR A 114 -2.38 -8.20 10.27
CA TYR A 114 -0.95 -8.36 10.47
C TYR A 114 -0.72 -9.38 11.59
N ARG A 115 -0.48 -10.65 11.25
CA ARG A 115 0.06 -11.60 12.22
C ARG A 115 1.56 -11.40 12.27
N GLU A 116 2.04 -11.03 13.45
CA GLU A 116 3.44 -11.02 13.83
C GLU A 116 4.18 -12.25 13.30
N ALA A 117 5.09 -12.05 12.36
CA ALA A 117 6.13 -13.00 12.05
C ALA A 117 7.27 -12.83 13.07
N HIS A 118 6.99 -13.13 14.34
CA HIS A 118 8.03 -13.29 15.35
C HIS A 118 8.45 -14.76 15.41
N GLY A 119 9.63 -15.06 14.86
CA GLY A 119 10.56 -16.09 15.33
C GLY A 119 10.16 -17.56 15.16
N GLY A 120 10.85 -18.27 14.25
CA GLY A 120 10.87 -19.72 14.27
C GLY A 120 11.37 -20.34 12.98
N CYS A 121 12.68 -20.47 12.84
CA CYS A 121 13.30 -21.40 11.89
C CYS A 121 12.78 -22.81 12.22
N GLY A 122 12.08 -23.45 11.28
CA GLY A 122 11.53 -24.80 11.43
C GLY A 122 11.49 -25.50 10.07
N GLU A 123 12.19 -26.62 10.00
CA GLU A 123 12.50 -27.44 8.82
C GLU A 123 11.29 -27.76 7.93
N ALA A 124 11.52 -27.69 6.62
CA ALA A 124 10.61 -28.25 5.62
C ALA A 124 10.65 -29.79 5.66
N PRO A 125 9.50 -30.50 5.71
CA PRO A 125 9.50 -31.94 5.49
C PRO A 125 9.68 -32.24 3.99
N ARG A 126 10.37 -33.35 3.74
CA ARG A 126 10.79 -33.88 2.44
C ARG A 126 9.63 -34.19 1.49
#